data_AF-A0A7J3U7R2-F1
#
_entry.id   AF-A0A7J3U7R2-F1
#
_cell.length_a   1.000
_cell.length_b   1.000
_cell.length_c   1.000
_cell.angle_alpha   90.00
_cell.angle_beta   90.00
_cell.angle_gamma   90.00
#
_symmetry.space_group_name_H-M   'P 1'
#
loop_
_entity.id
_entity.type
_entity.pdbx_description
1 polymer ?
#
loop_
_entity_poly.entity_id
_entity_poly.type
_entity_poly.pdbx_seq_one_letter_code
_entity_poly.pdbx_strand_id
1 'polypeptide(L)'
;MEVDDLLKLAGEDEALKDRETAHLTINLNKVVSKNIVPGLHIDTEEMEDGVGVRVTVDEGVVIEKQVHMCFGVTHEKALQKIVMDVDVQKNAGISILSHCIFPKAEDIKHVMDARIKVGEGASYTYEEKHIHSMDGGIEVYPKAVVELERKARFHTTFELIKGRVGKLDIDYSITGKDESIMELMSKVSGRGDDEIRIRESGNLIGEKARGVLNSRVAVRG
;
A
#
# COMPACT_ATOMS: atom_id res chain seq x y z
N MET A 1 23.26 1.46 2.70
CA MET A 1 22.45 0.31 2.29
C MET A 1 21.95 0.62 0.91
N GLU A 2 22.17 -0.31 -0.01
CA GLU A 2 21.69 -0.22 -1.38
C GLU A 2 20.26 -0.76 -1.48
N VAL A 3 19.59 -0.52 -2.61
CA VAL A 3 18.22 -1.01 -2.84
C VAL A 3 18.16 -2.55 -2.79
N ASP A 4 19.20 -3.23 -3.28
CA ASP A 4 19.30 -4.69 -3.21
C ASP A 4 19.28 -5.23 -1.76
N ASP A 5 19.79 -4.45 -0.80
CA ASP A 5 19.73 -4.81 0.62
C ASP A 5 18.29 -4.69 1.15
N LEU A 6 17.53 -3.70 0.68
CA LEU A 6 16.11 -3.53 1.01
C LEU A 6 15.28 -4.70 0.50
N LEU A 7 15.52 -5.13 -0.74
CA LEU A 7 14.79 -6.22 -1.37
C LEU A 7 15.02 -7.56 -0.66
N LYS A 8 16.26 -7.81 -0.22
CA LYS A 8 16.58 -8.98 0.61
C LYS A 8 15.91 -8.93 1.99
N LEU A 9 15.81 -7.75 2.60
CA LEU A 9 15.10 -7.58 3.87
C LEU A 9 13.60 -7.85 3.76
N ALA A 10 13.02 -7.56 2.59
CA ALA A 10 11.63 -7.92 2.28
C ALA A 10 11.46 -9.42 1.94
N GLY A 11 12.54 -10.13 1.58
CA GLY A 11 12.49 -11.50 1.09
C GLY A 11 11.94 -11.61 -0.34
N GLU A 12 12.15 -10.57 -1.15
CA GLU A 12 11.53 -10.38 -2.46
C GLU A 12 12.48 -10.62 -3.64
N ASP A 13 13.73 -10.98 -3.37
CA ASP A 13 14.78 -11.08 -4.37
C ASP A 13 14.52 -12.17 -5.42
N GLU A 14 13.81 -13.24 -5.07
CA GLU A 14 13.41 -14.29 -6.02
C GLU A 14 12.18 -13.87 -6.86
N ALA A 15 11.18 -13.24 -6.25
CA ALA A 15 9.97 -12.78 -6.95
C ALA A 15 10.30 -11.74 -8.04
N LEU A 16 11.24 -10.85 -7.76
CA LEU A 16 11.68 -9.81 -8.71
C LEU A 16 12.51 -10.34 -9.89
N LYS A 17 13.00 -11.59 -9.83
CA LYS A 17 13.69 -12.25 -10.95
C LYS A 17 12.71 -13.00 -11.86
N ASP A 18 11.50 -13.29 -11.39
CA ASP A 18 10.47 -13.95 -12.18
C ASP A 18 9.83 -12.97 -13.18
N ARG A 19 10.00 -13.26 -14.47
CA ARG A 19 9.48 -12.40 -15.55
C ARG A 19 7.95 -12.40 -15.64
N GLU A 20 7.29 -13.41 -15.08
CA GLU A 20 5.84 -13.50 -15.03
C GLU A 20 5.23 -12.83 -13.79
N THR A 21 6.07 -12.36 -12.86
CA THR A 21 5.64 -11.63 -11.68
C THR A 21 5.80 -10.14 -11.95
N ALA A 22 4.68 -9.40 -11.92
CA ALA A 22 4.75 -7.95 -12.06
C ALA A 22 5.30 -7.31 -10.78
N HIS A 23 6.11 -6.28 -10.95
CA HIS A 23 6.66 -5.55 -9.83
C HIS A 23 6.98 -4.10 -10.13
N LEU A 24 7.04 -3.30 -9.08
CA LEU A 24 7.53 -1.93 -9.08
C LEU A 24 8.38 -1.71 -7.84
N THR A 25 9.62 -1.26 -8.02
CA THR A 25 10.51 -0.89 -6.93
C THR A 25 10.87 0.58 -7.07
N ILE A 26 10.55 1.35 -6.04
CA ILE A 26 10.86 2.78 -5.95
C ILE A 26 11.77 2.99 -4.74
N ASN A 27 12.85 3.75 -4.92
CA ASN A 27 13.66 4.26 -3.82
C ASN A 27 13.59 5.79 -3.81
N LEU A 28 13.11 6.35 -2.70
CA LEU A 28 12.80 7.77 -2.57
C LEU A 28 11.82 8.21 -3.68
N ASN A 29 12.29 8.96 -4.67
CA ASN A 29 11.50 9.42 -5.81
C ASN A 29 11.84 8.70 -7.11
N LYS A 30 12.77 7.72 -7.10
CA LYS A 30 13.29 7.08 -8.31
C LYS A 30 12.72 5.69 -8.52
N VAL A 31 12.28 5.41 -9.75
CA VAL A 31 11.90 4.06 -10.17
C VAL A 31 13.17 3.25 -10.44
N VAL A 32 13.41 2.24 -9.61
CA VAL A 32 14.62 1.40 -9.66
C VAL A 32 14.40 0.18 -10.56
N SER A 33 13.22 -0.43 -10.46
CA SER A 33 12.89 -1.63 -11.22
C SER A 33 11.39 -1.69 -11.49
N LYS A 34 11.02 -2.21 -12.66
CA LYS A 34 9.64 -2.34 -13.09
C LYS A 34 9.49 -3.52 -14.05
N ASN A 35 8.50 -4.37 -13.79
CA ASN A 35 8.05 -5.40 -14.70
C ASN A 35 6.52 -5.39 -14.73
N ILE A 36 5.93 -5.54 -15.91
CA ILE A 36 4.48 -5.58 -16.10
C ILE A 36 4.09 -6.85 -16.84
N VAL A 37 2.85 -7.27 -16.65
CA VAL A 37 2.25 -8.46 -17.29
C VAL A 37 1.03 -8.03 -18.11
N PRO A 38 0.57 -8.84 -19.09
CA PRO A 38 -0.56 -8.48 -19.92
C PRO A 38 -1.79 -8.06 -19.11
N GLY A 39 -2.38 -6.92 -19.49
CA GLY A 39 -3.57 -6.35 -18.86
C GLY A 39 -3.33 -5.56 -17.56
N LEU A 40 -2.07 -5.49 -17.09
CA LEU A 40 -1.65 -4.59 -16.02
C LEU A 40 -0.84 -3.43 -16.60
N HIS A 41 -1.33 -2.22 -16.38
CA HIS A 41 -0.65 -0.98 -16.73
C HIS A 41 -0.19 -0.30 -15.44
N ILE A 42 1.06 0.14 -15.43
CA ILE A 42 1.62 0.94 -14.35
C ILE A 42 2.31 2.13 -15.01
N ASP A 43 1.89 3.34 -14.73
CA ASP A 43 2.58 4.57 -15.16
C ASP A 43 3.19 5.24 -13.94
N THR A 44 4.37 5.82 -14.12
CA THR A 44 5.15 6.42 -13.03
C THR A 44 5.69 7.77 -13.43
N GLU A 45 5.57 8.75 -12.54
CA GLU A 45 6.10 10.10 -12.71
C GLU A 45 7.01 10.44 -11.52
N GLU A 46 8.32 10.56 -11.75
CA GLU A 46 9.25 10.99 -10.70
C GLU A 46 9.07 12.49 -10.45
N MET A 47 8.92 12.88 -9.18
CA MET A 47 8.74 14.27 -8.74
C MET A 47 9.90 14.68 -7.82
N GLU A 48 10.02 15.98 -7.57
CA GLU A 48 11.08 16.52 -6.69
C GLU A 48 11.03 15.91 -5.28
N ASP A 49 9.83 15.76 -4.72
CA ASP A 49 9.59 15.29 -3.36
C ASP A 49 8.85 13.95 -3.30
N GLY A 50 8.75 13.22 -4.41
CA GLY A 50 7.89 12.06 -4.47
C GLY A 50 7.79 11.36 -5.81
N VAL A 51 6.75 10.55 -5.95
CA VAL A 51 6.43 9.78 -7.15
C VAL A 51 4.92 9.70 -7.36
N GLY A 52 4.48 9.95 -8.59
CA GLY A 52 3.13 9.63 -9.05
C GLY A 52 3.09 8.20 -9.57
N VAL A 53 2.10 7.41 -9.16
CA VAL A 53 1.91 6.03 -9.65
C VAL A 53 0.45 5.85 -10.06
N ARG A 54 0.22 5.55 -11.33
CA ARG A 54 -1.09 5.13 -11.83
C ARG A 54 -1.07 3.65 -12.14
N VAL A 55 -2.05 2.92 -11.62
CA VAL A 55 -2.22 1.48 -11.84
C VAL A 55 -3.58 1.25 -12.49
N THR A 56 -3.61 0.53 -13.61
CA THR A 56 -4.85 0.14 -14.27
C THR A 56 -4.83 -1.35 -14.58
N VAL A 57 -5.94 -2.03 -14.26
CA VAL A 57 -6.16 -3.42 -14.66
C VAL A 57 -7.32 -3.43 -15.64
N ASP A 58 -7.06 -3.98 -16.83
CA ASP A 58 -8.04 -3.99 -17.93
C ASP A 58 -9.29 -4.81 -17.59
N GLU A 59 -10.43 -4.43 -18.17
CA GLU A 59 -11.71 -5.10 -17.97
C GLU A 59 -11.62 -6.62 -18.20
N GLY A 60 -12.12 -7.38 -17.22
CA GLY A 60 -12.13 -8.84 -17.24
C GLY A 60 -10.78 -9.52 -17.05
N VAL A 61 -9.69 -8.77 -16.87
CA VAL A 61 -8.36 -9.34 -16.61
C VAL A 61 -8.19 -9.64 -15.13
N VAL A 62 -7.77 -10.86 -14.82
CA VAL A 62 -7.34 -11.27 -13.48
C VAL A 62 -5.83 -11.48 -13.50
N ILE A 63 -5.10 -10.69 -12.73
CA ILE A 63 -3.66 -10.85 -12.54
C ILE A 63 -3.43 -12.03 -11.60
N GLU A 64 -2.94 -13.14 -12.15
CA GLU A 64 -2.83 -14.42 -11.44
C GLU A 64 -1.81 -14.40 -10.30
N LYS A 65 -0.63 -13.83 -10.56
CA LYS A 65 0.45 -13.72 -9.56
C LYS A 65 0.29 -12.42 -8.77
N GLN A 66 0.59 -12.47 -7.48
CA GLN A 66 0.59 -11.27 -6.65
C GLN A 66 1.62 -10.27 -7.17
N VAL A 67 1.23 -9.00 -7.29
CA VAL A 67 2.10 -7.92 -7.78
C VAL A 67 2.89 -7.36 -6.62
N HIS A 68 4.19 -7.17 -6.80
CA HIS A 68 5.08 -6.70 -5.74
C HIS A 68 5.38 -5.21 -5.89
N MET A 69 5.06 -4.39 -4.88
CA MET A 69 5.30 -2.94 -4.89
C MET A 69 6.18 -2.52 -3.71
N CYS A 70 7.47 -2.33 -3.96
CA CYS A 70 8.43 -1.97 -2.91
C CYS A 70 8.69 -0.46 -2.91
N PHE A 71 8.52 0.17 -1.75
CA PHE A 71 8.87 1.56 -1.49
C PHE A 71 9.99 1.62 -0.44
N GLY A 72 11.18 2.00 -0.88
CA GLY A 72 12.35 2.14 -0.03
C GLY A 72 12.70 3.60 0.22
N VAL A 73 13.25 3.89 1.39
CA VAL A 73 13.99 5.14 1.63
C VAL A 73 15.33 4.78 2.28
N THR A 74 16.40 4.87 1.50
CA THR A 74 17.76 4.53 1.96
C THR A 74 18.47 5.65 2.72
N HIS A 75 17.90 6.86 2.76
CA HIS A 75 18.47 8.05 3.37
C HIS A 75 18.05 8.19 4.84
N GLU A 76 18.90 8.78 5.67
CA GLU A 76 18.63 9.02 7.10
C GLU A 76 17.55 10.09 7.32
N LYS A 77 17.49 11.06 6.41
CA LYS A 77 16.53 12.16 6.41
C LYS A 77 15.95 12.33 5.03
N ALA A 78 14.64 12.29 4.90
CA ALA A 78 13.97 12.36 3.61
C ALA A 78 12.48 12.66 3.74
N LEU A 79 11.94 13.32 2.72
CA LEU A 79 10.52 13.38 2.45
C LEU A 79 10.23 12.52 1.21
N GLN A 80 9.28 11.61 1.34
CA GLN A 80 8.74 10.84 0.21
C GLN A 80 7.24 11.04 0.17
N LYS A 81 6.76 11.64 -0.92
CA LYS A 81 5.33 11.73 -1.24
C LYS A 81 4.98 10.71 -2.32
N ILE A 82 3.89 9.99 -2.14
CA ILE A 82 3.36 9.07 -3.13
C ILE A 82 1.96 9.52 -3.48
N VAL A 83 1.72 9.83 -4.75
CA VAL A 83 0.39 10.08 -5.28
C VAL A 83 -0.03 8.86 -6.07
N MET A 84 -0.97 8.09 -5.54
CA MET A 84 -1.38 6.82 -6.13
C MET A 84 -2.80 6.90 -6.70
N ASP A 85 -2.97 6.44 -7.93
CA ASP A 85 -4.24 6.40 -8.65
C ASP A 85 -4.46 4.98 -9.19
N VAL A 86 -5.45 4.27 -8.68
CA VAL A 86 -5.70 2.86 -9.02
C VAL A 86 -7.09 2.73 -9.65
N ASP A 87 -7.16 2.14 -10.84
CA ASP A 87 -8.41 1.79 -11.53
C ASP A 87 -8.42 0.29 -11.87
N VAL A 88 -9.13 -0.50 -11.06
CA VAL A 88 -9.37 -1.91 -11.34
C VAL A 88 -10.69 -2.01 -12.09
N GLN A 89 -10.64 -2.21 -13.40
CA GLN A 89 -11.83 -2.13 -14.24
C GLN A 89 -12.82 -3.27 -13.97
N LYS A 90 -13.98 -3.20 -14.63
CA LYS A 90 -15.09 -4.14 -14.44
C LYS A 90 -14.62 -5.60 -14.55
N ASN A 91 -15.08 -6.43 -13.61
CA ASN A 91 -14.73 -7.85 -13.51
C ASN A 91 -13.23 -8.17 -13.49
N ALA A 92 -12.35 -7.17 -13.26
CA ALA A 92 -10.92 -7.36 -13.18
C ALA A 92 -10.48 -7.72 -11.76
N GLY A 93 -9.28 -8.29 -11.62
CA GLY A 93 -8.76 -8.74 -10.34
C GLY A 93 -7.26 -8.50 -10.20
N ILE A 94 -6.84 -7.97 -9.06
CA ILE A 94 -5.42 -7.84 -8.72
C ILE A 94 -5.21 -7.99 -7.21
N SER A 95 -4.11 -8.65 -6.84
CA SER A 95 -3.56 -8.68 -5.49
C SER A 95 -2.19 -8.05 -5.49
N ILE A 96 -1.94 -7.14 -4.56
CA ILE A 96 -0.67 -6.43 -4.41
C ILE A 96 -0.10 -6.73 -3.02
N LEU A 97 1.20 -7.04 -2.98
CA LEU A 97 2.00 -7.05 -1.76
C LEU A 97 2.98 -5.88 -1.82
N SER A 98 2.88 -4.99 -0.85
CA SER A 98 3.73 -3.82 -0.72
C SER A 98 4.64 -3.90 0.48
N HIS A 99 5.89 -3.51 0.28
CA HIS A 99 6.90 -3.41 1.32
C HIS A 99 7.41 -1.98 1.43
N CYS A 100 7.23 -1.37 2.60
CA CYS A 100 7.69 -0.03 2.91
C CYS A 100 8.88 -0.12 3.88
N ILE A 101 10.09 0.18 3.42
CA ILE A 101 11.34 -0.18 4.13
C ILE A 101 12.18 1.05 4.44
N PHE A 102 12.43 1.25 5.73
CA PHE A 102 13.08 2.44 6.29
C PHE A 102 14.17 2.01 7.29
N PRO A 103 15.33 1.54 6.81
CA PRO A 103 16.33 0.89 7.66
C PRO A 103 17.11 1.87 8.55
N LYS A 104 17.05 3.17 8.26
CA LYS A 104 17.79 4.24 8.94
C LYS A 104 16.90 5.46 9.06
N ALA A 105 15.88 5.43 9.90
CA ALA A 105 14.96 6.56 10.01
C ALA A 105 15.33 7.48 11.18
N GLU A 106 16.10 8.53 10.89
CA GLU A 106 16.35 9.61 11.86
C GLU A 106 15.30 10.72 11.75
N ASP A 107 14.95 11.12 10.52
CA ASP A 107 13.95 12.14 10.22
C ASP A 107 13.33 11.88 8.83
N ILE A 108 12.51 10.83 8.76
CA ILE A 108 11.81 10.44 7.54
C ILE A 108 10.35 10.81 7.64
N LYS A 109 9.83 11.43 6.59
CA LYS A 109 8.40 11.64 6.39
C LYS A 109 7.93 10.93 5.13
N HIS A 110 7.06 9.95 5.32
CA HIS A 110 6.44 9.17 4.25
C HIS A 110 4.95 9.50 4.19
N VAL A 111 4.53 10.12 3.08
CA VAL A 111 3.15 10.58 2.87
C VAL A 111 2.60 9.88 1.64
N MET A 112 1.43 9.29 1.75
CA MET A 112 0.74 8.67 0.63
C MET A 112 -0.67 9.24 0.50
N ASP A 113 -1.03 9.68 -0.70
CA ASP A 113 -2.37 10.08 -1.08
C ASP A 113 -2.86 9.15 -2.20
N ALA A 114 -3.76 8.22 -1.87
CA ALA A 114 -4.28 7.23 -2.79
C ALA A 114 -5.76 7.50 -3.17
N ARG A 115 -6.06 7.36 -4.46
CA ARG A 115 -7.42 7.27 -5.01
C ARG A 115 -7.57 5.92 -5.68
N ILE A 116 -8.60 5.18 -5.30
CA ILE A 116 -8.75 3.79 -5.72
C ILE A 116 -10.18 3.58 -6.17
N LYS A 117 -10.35 3.10 -7.40
CA LYS A 117 -11.64 2.73 -7.96
C LYS A 117 -11.64 1.24 -8.27
N VAL A 118 -12.63 0.53 -7.74
CA VAL A 118 -12.84 -0.90 -7.99
C VAL A 118 -14.16 -1.06 -8.72
N GLY A 119 -14.05 -1.41 -10.00
CA GLY A 119 -15.15 -1.53 -10.96
C GLY A 119 -16.15 -2.63 -10.60
N GLU A 120 -17.26 -2.67 -11.34
CA GLU A 120 -18.35 -3.62 -11.06
C GLU A 120 -17.83 -5.06 -11.08
N GLY A 121 -18.11 -5.83 -10.03
CA GLY A 121 -17.68 -7.23 -9.91
C GLY A 121 -16.16 -7.42 -9.80
N ALA A 122 -15.38 -6.35 -9.73
CA ALA A 122 -13.93 -6.40 -9.66
C ALA A 122 -13.43 -6.68 -8.23
N SER A 123 -12.19 -7.14 -8.11
CA SER A 123 -11.56 -7.42 -6.81
C SER A 123 -10.18 -6.78 -6.69
N TYR A 124 -9.94 -6.08 -5.58
CA TYR A 124 -8.66 -5.49 -5.26
C TYR A 124 -8.20 -5.89 -3.86
N THR A 125 -7.03 -6.54 -3.77
CA THR A 125 -6.36 -6.89 -2.52
C THR A 125 -5.06 -6.10 -2.39
N TYR A 126 -4.85 -5.44 -1.25
CA TYR A 126 -3.63 -4.69 -0.95
C TYR A 126 -3.09 -5.06 0.44
N GLU A 127 -2.00 -5.83 0.46
CA GLU A 127 -1.25 -6.15 1.67
C GLU A 127 -0.04 -5.25 1.78
N GLU A 128 0.10 -4.51 2.87
CA GLU A 128 1.21 -3.59 3.12
C GLU A 128 1.96 -4.01 4.37
N LYS A 129 3.29 -4.13 4.24
CA LYS A 129 4.20 -4.48 5.32
C LYS A 129 5.27 -3.41 5.46
N HIS A 130 5.30 -2.80 6.63
CA HIS A 130 6.32 -1.85 6.99
C HIS A 130 7.45 -2.50 7.79
N ILE A 131 8.68 -2.14 7.43
CA ILE A 131 9.90 -2.55 8.11
C ILE A 131 10.70 -1.30 8.45
N HIS A 132 10.65 -0.89 9.72
CA HIS A 132 11.30 0.32 10.21
C HIS A 132 12.56 -0.01 11.02
N SER A 133 13.46 0.98 11.17
CA SER A 133 14.55 0.92 12.15
C SER A 133 14.01 1.01 13.59
N MET A 134 14.89 0.84 14.58
CA MET A 134 14.53 0.94 15.99
C MET A 134 14.66 2.37 16.56
N ASP A 135 14.97 3.36 15.72
CA ASP A 135 15.28 4.73 16.17
C ASP A 135 14.02 5.58 16.36
N GLY A 136 12.92 5.25 15.65
CA GLY A 136 11.62 5.92 15.80
C GLY A 136 11.49 7.27 15.08
N GLY A 137 12.51 7.72 14.34
CA GLY A 137 12.52 8.97 13.59
C GLY A 137 11.75 8.91 12.26
N ILE A 138 10.57 8.30 12.24
CA ILE A 138 9.73 8.17 11.06
C ILE A 138 8.30 8.63 11.31
N GLU A 139 7.76 9.40 10.37
CA GLU A 139 6.36 9.74 10.31
C GLU A 139 5.72 9.15 9.05
N VAL A 140 4.62 8.41 9.22
CA VAL A 140 3.88 7.75 8.15
C VAL A 140 2.44 8.26 8.12
N TYR A 141 2.03 8.80 6.98
CA TYR A 141 0.71 9.38 6.76
C TYR A 141 0.03 8.76 5.53
N PRO A 142 -0.50 7.53 5.63
CA PRO A 142 -1.20 6.92 4.50
C PRO A 142 -2.65 7.37 4.47
N LYS A 143 -3.06 7.96 3.35
CA LYS A 143 -4.42 8.38 3.08
C LYS A 143 -4.97 7.67 1.85
N ALA A 144 -6.20 7.19 1.94
CA ALA A 144 -6.86 6.52 0.82
C ALA A 144 -8.35 6.88 0.72
N VAL A 145 -8.79 7.23 -0.49
CA VAL A 145 -10.21 7.33 -0.84
C VAL A 145 -10.53 6.21 -1.83
N VAL A 146 -11.43 5.32 -1.44
CA VAL A 146 -11.77 4.12 -2.21
C VAL A 146 -13.24 4.11 -2.61
N GLU A 147 -13.52 3.86 -3.87
CA GLU A 147 -14.87 3.69 -4.42
C GLU A 147 -15.07 2.26 -4.93
N LEU A 148 -16.07 1.57 -4.37
CA LEU A 148 -16.44 0.21 -4.76
C LEU A 148 -17.77 0.24 -5.51
N GLU A 149 -17.73 -0.16 -6.78
CA GLU A 149 -18.93 -0.34 -7.59
C GLU A 149 -19.77 -1.55 -7.15
N ARG A 150 -20.89 -1.79 -7.84
CA ARG A 150 -21.75 -2.94 -7.54
C ARG A 150 -20.95 -4.24 -7.54
N LYS A 151 -21.11 -5.07 -6.50
CA LYS A 151 -20.43 -6.37 -6.32
C LYS A 151 -18.89 -6.29 -6.28
N ALA A 152 -18.30 -5.10 -6.23
CA ALA A 152 -16.86 -4.93 -6.08
C ALA A 152 -16.39 -5.40 -4.71
N ARG A 153 -15.15 -5.89 -4.65
CA ARG A 153 -14.53 -6.42 -3.44
C ARG A 153 -13.20 -5.73 -3.18
N PHE A 154 -13.03 -5.25 -1.96
CA PHE A 154 -11.80 -4.63 -1.51
C PHE A 154 -11.32 -5.28 -0.22
N HIS A 155 -10.08 -5.74 -0.22
CA HIS A 155 -9.41 -6.26 0.95
C HIS A 155 -8.10 -5.49 1.16
N THR A 156 -7.85 -5.01 2.36
CA THR A 156 -6.56 -4.44 2.71
C THR A 156 -6.07 -4.89 4.07
N THR A 157 -4.76 -5.15 4.16
CA THR A 157 -4.07 -5.40 5.41
C THR A 157 -2.89 -4.44 5.52
N PHE A 158 -2.87 -3.60 6.55
CA PHE A 158 -1.73 -2.79 6.95
C PHE A 158 -1.00 -3.46 8.11
N GLU A 159 0.30 -3.68 7.99
CA GLU A 159 1.13 -4.29 9.02
C GLU A 159 2.39 -3.47 9.32
N LEU A 160 2.46 -2.93 10.55
CA LEU A 160 3.64 -2.26 11.09
C LEU A 160 3.98 -2.89 12.45
N ILE A 161 4.66 -4.04 12.38
CA ILE A 161 5.03 -4.82 13.57
C ILE A 161 6.54 -5.04 13.73
N LYS A 162 7.34 -4.59 12.75
CA LYS A 162 8.81 -4.68 12.75
C LYS A 162 9.41 -3.27 12.83
N GLY A 163 10.18 -3.01 13.89
CA GLY A 163 10.78 -1.69 14.15
C GLY A 163 9.99 -0.83 15.13
N ARG A 164 10.37 0.45 15.23
CA ARG A 164 9.59 1.51 15.90
C ARG A 164 8.56 2.08 14.94
N VAL A 165 7.37 2.40 15.46
CA VAL A 165 6.35 3.07 14.66
C VAL A 165 6.73 4.51 14.37
N GLY A 166 7.33 5.22 15.34
CA GLY A 166 7.46 6.66 15.29
C GLY A 166 6.07 7.29 15.36
N LYS A 167 5.68 8.01 14.32
CA LYS A 167 4.33 8.56 14.19
C LYS A 167 3.59 7.91 13.03
N LEU A 168 2.41 7.38 13.29
CA LEU A 168 1.51 6.82 12.29
C LEU A 168 0.16 7.52 12.36
N ASP A 169 -0.33 8.04 11.23
CA ASP A 169 -1.67 8.63 11.10
C ASP A 169 -2.35 8.12 9.83
N ILE A 170 -3.11 7.03 9.96
CA ILE A 170 -3.87 6.41 8.86
C ILE A 170 -5.20 7.14 8.67
N ASP A 171 -5.55 7.50 7.43
CA ASP A 171 -6.84 8.10 7.06
C ASP A 171 -7.45 7.43 5.81
N TYR A 172 -8.27 6.40 6.03
CA TYR A 172 -8.95 5.65 4.97
C TYR A 172 -10.45 5.91 4.95
N SER A 173 -10.99 6.18 3.76
CA SER A 173 -12.43 6.34 3.52
C SER A 173 -12.86 5.52 2.31
N ILE A 174 -13.71 4.52 2.54
CA ILE A 174 -14.18 3.58 1.54
C ILE A 174 -15.69 3.76 1.38
N THR A 175 -16.17 3.85 0.14
CA THR A 175 -17.60 3.93 -0.18
C THR A 175 -18.03 2.75 -1.02
N GLY A 176 -19.03 2.01 -0.55
CA GLY A 176 -19.52 0.78 -1.17
C GLY A 176 -20.93 0.90 -1.74
N LYS A 177 -21.08 0.59 -3.03
CA LYS A 177 -22.37 0.45 -3.73
C LYS A 177 -22.95 -0.97 -3.56
N ASP A 178 -24.02 -1.28 -4.28
CA ASP A 178 -24.83 -2.49 -4.08
C ASP A 178 -23.99 -3.78 -4.02
N GLU A 179 -24.23 -4.60 -3.01
CA GLU A 179 -23.57 -5.90 -2.81
C GLU A 179 -22.03 -5.84 -2.71
N SER A 180 -21.43 -4.66 -2.58
CA SER A 180 -19.99 -4.50 -2.42
C SER A 180 -19.51 -5.00 -1.06
N ILE A 181 -18.23 -5.39 -1.00
CA ILE A 181 -17.60 -5.94 0.20
C ILE A 181 -16.30 -5.17 0.45
N MET A 182 -16.13 -4.69 1.67
CA MET A 182 -14.87 -4.09 2.14
C MET A 182 -14.36 -4.79 3.40
N GLU A 183 -13.09 -5.17 3.40
CA GLU A 183 -12.43 -5.80 4.54
C GLU A 183 -11.12 -5.07 4.82
N LEU A 184 -11.01 -4.44 5.98
CA LEU A 184 -9.82 -3.72 6.42
C LEU A 184 -9.23 -4.41 7.64
N MET A 185 -7.92 -4.59 7.64
CA MET A 185 -7.16 -5.05 8.78
C MET A 185 -5.95 -4.17 9.02
N SER A 186 -5.81 -3.65 10.24
CA SER A 186 -4.63 -2.90 10.67
C SER A 186 -3.96 -3.63 11.83
N LYS A 187 -2.66 -3.90 11.74
CA LYS A 187 -1.84 -4.52 12.80
C LYS A 187 -0.66 -3.64 13.11
N VAL A 188 -0.64 -3.05 14.31
CA VAL A 188 0.41 -2.10 14.71
C VAL A 188 0.97 -2.48 16.07
N SER A 189 2.29 -2.51 16.18
CA SER A 189 3.01 -2.84 17.43
C SER A 189 3.95 -1.70 17.83
N GLY A 190 3.41 -0.70 18.53
CA GLY A 190 4.15 0.47 19.03
C GLY A 190 5.00 0.20 20.28
N ARG A 191 6.04 1.03 20.45
CA ARG A 191 6.97 1.00 21.59
C ARG A 191 7.43 2.41 21.98
N GLY A 192 7.82 2.61 23.24
CA GLY A 192 8.39 3.87 23.71
C GLY A 192 7.43 5.04 23.52
N ASP A 193 7.87 6.08 22.82
CA ASP A 193 7.13 7.30 22.52
C ASP A 193 6.38 7.28 21.18
N ASP A 194 6.11 6.09 20.62
CA ASP A 194 5.35 5.95 19.38
C ASP A 194 3.92 6.54 19.49
N GLU A 195 3.51 7.33 18.49
CA GLU A 195 2.15 7.87 18.34
C GLU A 195 1.42 7.14 17.22
N ILE A 196 0.26 6.55 17.53
CA ILE A 196 -0.55 5.80 16.57
C ILE A 196 -1.96 6.38 16.51
N ARG A 197 -2.35 6.90 15.34
CA ARG A 197 -3.71 7.29 15.00
C ARG A 197 -4.17 6.48 13.80
N ILE A 198 -5.36 5.89 13.93
CA ILE A 198 -6.01 5.13 12.86
C ILE A 198 -7.43 5.65 12.71
N ARG A 199 -7.72 6.22 11.55
CA ARG A 199 -9.05 6.61 11.09
C ARG A 199 -9.38 5.79 9.85
N GLU A 200 -10.32 4.87 9.99
CA GLU A 200 -10.83 4.04 8.90
C GLU A 200 -12.36 4.21 8.86
N SER A 201 -12.93 4.44 7.69
CA SER A 201 -14.37 4.66 7.51
C SER A 201 -14.90 3.83 6.34
N GLY A 202 -16.02 3.14 6.56
CA GLY A 202 -16.75 2.41 5.53
C GLY A 202 -18.16 2.96 5.36
N ASN A 203 -18.46 3.55 4.20
CA ASN A 203 -19.76 4.11 3.85
C ASN A 203 -20.54 3.09 3.00
N LEU A 204 -21.46 2.36 3.64
CA LEU A 204 -22.28 1.32 2.99
C LEU A 204 -23.56 1.96 2.40
N ILE A 205 -23.45 2.57 1.22
CA ILE A 205 -24.57 3.31 0.60
C ILE A 205 -25.46 2.45 -0.29
N GLY A 206 -24.98 1.29 -0.75
CA GLY A 206 -25.72 0.38 -1.62
C GLY A 206 -26.45 -0.74 -0.89
N GLU A 207 -27.46 -1.30 -1.54
CA GLU A 207 -28.24 -2.41 -0.99
C GLU A 207 -27.33 -3.63 -0.74
N LYS A 208 -27.39 -4.23 0.45
CA LYS A 208 -26.57 -5.40 0.85
C LYS A 208 -25.05 -5.18 0.79
N ALA A 209 -24.58 -3.93 0.70
CA ALA A 209 -23.18 -3.60 0.93
C ALA A 209 -22.80 -3.99 2.37
N ARG A 210 -21.60 -4.55 2.56
CA ARG A 210 -21.13 -4.96 3.89
C ARG A 210 -19.64 -4.72 4.06
N GLY A 211 -19.21 -4.59 5.30
CA GLY A 211 -17.78 -4.52 5.58
C GLY A 211 -17.41 -4.88 7.00
N VAL A 212 -16.11 -5.11 7.19
CA VAL A 212 -15.49 -5.34 8.49
C VAL A 212 -14.19 -4.54 8.56
N LEU A 213 -14.01 -3.80 9.65
CA LEU A 213 -12.82 -3.01 9.92
C LEU A 213 -12.23 -3.52 11.22
N ASN A 214 -11.02 -4.10 11.17
CA ASN A 214 -10.37 -4.74 12.30
C ASN A 214 -9.01 -4.09 12.58
N SER A 215 -8.91 -3.33 13.66
CA SER A 215 -7.64 -2.77 14.13
C SER A 215 -7.12 -3.53 15.36
N ARG A 216 -5.87 -4.00 15.27
CA ARG A 216 -5.15 -4.68 16.36
C ARG A 216 -3.89 -3.87 16.70
N VAL A 217 -3.96 -3.13 17.80
CA VAL A 217 -2.87 -2.27 18.25
C VAL A 217 -2.33 -2.77 19.59
N ALA A 218 -1.02 -2.96 19.66
CA ALA A 218 -0.31 -3.25 20.90
C ALA A 218 0.74 -2.17 21.15
N VAL A 219 0.75 -1.59 22.35
CA VAL A 219 1.73 -0.56 22.75
C VAL A 219 2.50 -1.02 23.98
N ARG A 220 3.81 -0.74 24.01
CA ARG A 220 4.70 -1.07 25.12
C ARG A 220 5.49 0.17 25.51
N GLY A 221 5.46 0.53 26.79
CA GLY A 221 6.30 1.60 27.35
C GLY A 221 7.76 1.23 27.38
#